data_AF-A0A947BN14-F1
#
_entry.id   AF-A0A947BN14-F1
#
_cell.length_a   1.000
_cell.length_b   1.000
_cell.length_c   1.000
_cell.angle_alpha   90.00
_cell.angle_beta   90.00
_cell.angle_gamma   90.00
#
_symmetry.space_group_name_H-M   'P 1'
#
loop_
_entity.id
_entity.type
_entity.pdbx_description
1 polymer ?
#
loop_
_entity_poly.entity_id
_entity_poly.type
_entity_poly.pdbx_seq_one_letter_code
_entity_poly.pdbx_strand_id
1 'polypeptide(L)' 'MSDSFSHAPSDWSTSVAEAIASEDGLELTDDHWQLVRALQEYYNKAERPTLRQITDALEESFHSKGGMKYLYQI' A
#
# COMPACT_ATOMS: atom_id res chain seq x y z
N MET A 1 -4.65 10.28 17.44
CA MET A 1 -5.37 9.39 16.51
C MET A 1 -4.37 8.34 16.10
N SER A 2 -4.64 7.08 16.38
CA SER A 2 -3.65 6.00 16.32
C SER A 2 -3.29 5.68 14.87
N ASP A 3 -2.07 6.01 14.45
CA ASP A 3 -1.53 5.63 13.14
C ASP A 3 -1.69 4.13 12.93
N SER A 4 -2.58 3.75 12.00
CA SER A 4 -3.00 2.36 11.76
C SER A 4 -2.02 1.59 10.86
N PHE A 5 -0.71 1.80 11.07
CA PHE A 5 0.38 1.17 10.33
C PHE A 5 1.29 0.36 11.26
N SER A 6 0.70 -0.57 12.02
CA SER A 6 1.41 -1.40 13.02
C SER A 6 2.48 -2.33 12.43
N HIS A 7 2.48 -2.50 11.10
CA HIS A 7 3.40 -3.37 10.36
C HIS A 7 4.38 -2.60 9.49
N ALA A 8 4.43 -1.26 9.64
CA ALA A 8 5.39 -0.44 8.94
C ALA A 8 6.82 -0.74 9.40
N PRO A 9 7.82 -0.66 8.49
CA PRO A 9 9.22 -0.61 8.87
C PRO A 9 9.49 0.54 9.85
N SER A 10 10.47 0.38 10.74
CA SER A 10 10.83 1.40 11.74
C SER A 10 11.29 2.74 11.14
N ASP A 11 11.76 2.75 9.89
CA ASP A 11 12.16 3.95 9.16
C ASP A 11 11.02 4.55 8.30
N TRP A 12 9.80 3.99 8.37
CA TRP A 12 8.67 4.43 7.57
C TRP A 12 7.62 5.16 8.41
N SER A 13 7.07 6.25 7.87
CA SER A 13 5.91 6.95 8.43
C SER A 13 5.04 7.49 7.31
N THR A 14 3.78 7.80 7.63
CA THR A 14 2.84 8.46 6.70
C THR A 14 3.42 9.76 6.15
N SER A 15 4.06 10.58 6.98
CA SER A 15 4.71 11.81 6.53
C SER A 15 5.84 11.59 5.53
N VAL A 16 6.58 10.48 5.62
CA VAL A 16 7.61 10.13 4.62
C VAL A 16 6.95 9.75 3.29
N ALA A 17 5.88 8.95 3.32
CA ALA A 17 5.15 8.60 2.12
C ALA A 17 4.50 9.84 1.45
N GLU A 18 3.93 10.74 2.24
CA GLU A 18 3.37 12.01 1.75
C GLU A 18 4.44 12.92 1.15
N ALA A 19 5.63 13.01 1.77
CA ALA A 19 6.73 13.78 1.23
C ALA A 19 7.18 13.26 -0.14
N ILE A 20 7.34 11.94 -0.27
CA ILE A 20 7.71 11.29 -1.55
C ILE A 20 6.62 11.52 -2.60
N ALA A 21 5.35 11.31 -2.24
CA ALA A 21 4.24 11.54 -3.17
C ALA A 21 4.15 13.01 -3.61
N SER A 22 4.36 13.94 -2.69
CA SER A 22 4.38 15.37 -3.00
C SER A 22 5.55 15.77 -3.90
N GLU A 23 6.71 15.12 -3.78
CA GLU A 23 7.84 15.32 -4.70
C GLU A 23 7.50 14.88 -6.13
N ASP A 24 6.70 13.82 -6.27
CA ASP A 24 6.18 13.31 -7.55
C ASP A 24 4.91 14.03 -8.02
N GLY A 25 4.39 14.99 -7.24
CA GLY A 25 3.13 15.70 -7.54
C GLY A 25 1.88 14.82 -7.44
N LEU A 26 1.98 13.71 -6.70
CA LEU A 26 0.91 12.75 -6.45
C LEU A 26 0.24 13.03 -5.10
N GLU A 27 -1.10 13.04 -5.07
CA GLU A 27 -1.87 13.17 -3.84
C GLU A 27 -2.30 11.79 -3.33
N LEU A 28 -1.83 11.41 -2.14
CA LEU A 28 -2.19 10.12 -1.51
C LEU A 28 -3.61 10.17 -0.96
N THR A 29 -4.55 9.69 -1.75
CA THR A 29 -5.94 9.47 -1.33
C THR A 29 -6.09 8.26 -0.39
N ASP A 30 -7.27 8.07 0.20
CA ASP A 30 -7.58 6.93 1.07
C ASP A 30 -7.29 5.57 0.42
N ASP A 31 -7.44 5.46 -0.91
CA ASP A 31 -7.16 4.23 -1.65
C ASP A 31 -5.66 3.90 -1.69
N HIS A 32 -4.82 4.93 -1.85
CA HIS A 32 -3.37 4.78 -1.76
C HIS A 32 -2.96 4.29 -0.37
N TRP A 33 -3.56 4.85 0.67
CA TRP A 33 -3.29 4.40 2.04
C TRP A 33 -3.76 2.97 2.29
N GLN A 34 -4.91 2.59 1.72
CA GLN A 34 -5.39 1.21 1.79
C GLN A 34 -4.42 0.24 1.09
N LEU A 35 -3.84 0.66 -0.04
CA LEU A 35 -2.84 -0.12 -0.78
C LEU A 35 -1.57 -0.33 0.05
N VAL A 36 -1.04 0.75 0.63
CA VAL A 36 0.16 0.69 1.48
C VAL A 36 -0.06 -0.21 2.70
N ARG A 37 -1.23 -0.14 3.34
CA ARG A 37 -1.57 -1.03 4.47
C ARG A 37 -1.61 -2.50 4.05
N ALA A 38 -2.25 -2.80 2.91
CA ALA A 38 -2.31 -4.16 2.38
C ALA A 38 -0.90 -4.71 2.10
N LEU A 39 -0.03 -3.89 1.51
CA LEU A 39 1.38 -4.26 1.29
C LEU A 39 2.10 -4.54 2.61
N GLN A 40 2.01 -3.65 3.59
CA GLN A 40 2.68 -3.84 4.88
C GLN A 40 2.21 -5.10 5.61
N GLU A 41 0.90 -5.36 5.61
CA GLU A 41 0.36 -6.60 6.18
C GLU A 41 0.87 -7.84 5.45
N TYR A 42 1.02 -7.76 4.13
CA TYR A 42 1.54 -8.85 3.31
C TYR A 42 3.03 -9.12 3.57
N TYR A 43 3.87 -8.08 3.62
CA TYR A 43 5.29 -8.20 3.95
C TYR A 43 5.54 -8.63 5.39
N ASN A 44 4.61 -8.34 6.32
CA ASN A 44 4.69 -8.86 7.68
C ASN A 44 4.36 -10.36 7.74
N LYS A 45 3.43 -10.84 6.91
CA LYS A 45 3.06 -12.27 6.84
C LYS A 45 4.03 -13.10 6.00
N ALA A 46 4.65 -12.49 5.00
CA ALA A 46 5.55 -13.15 4.06
C ALA A 46 6.94 -12.50 4.14
N GLU A 47 7.93 -13.27 4.61
CA GLU A 47 9.30 -12.78 4.82
C GLU A 47 10.02 -12.40 3.51
N ARG A 48 9.65 -13.04 2.39
CA ARG A 48 10.17 -12.79 1.03
C ARG A 48 9.09 -13.06 -0.03
N PRO A 49 8.09 -12.18 -0.16
CA PRO A 49 7.04 -12.36 -1.14
C PRO A 49 7.60 -12.12 -2.55
N THR A 50 7.16 -12.95 -3.50
CA THR A 50 7.46 -12.72 -4.92
C THR A 50 6.56 -11.60 -5.47
N LEU A 51 7.00 -10.93 -6.53
CA LEU A 51 6.19 -9.91 -7.21
C LEU A 51 4.79 -10.43 -7.56
N ARG A 52 4.70 -11.65 -8.08
CA ARG A 52 3.43 -12.30 -8.41
C ARG A 52 2.50 -12.43 -7.20
N GLN A 53 3.05 -12.88 -6.07
CA GLN A 53 2.31 -13.02 -4.81
C GLN A 53 1.77 -11.67 -4.31
N ILE A 54 2.55 -10.60 -4.45
CA ILE A 54 2.12 -9.24 -4.14
C ILE A 54 0.98 -8.84 -5.08
N THR A 55 1.16 -9.01 -6.40
CA THR A 55 0.13 -8.65 -7.38
C THR A 55 -1.17 -9.42 -7.15
N ASP A 56 -1.09 -10.72 -6.85
CA ASP A 56 -2.26 -11.56 -6.55
C ASP A 56 -2.96 -11.10 -5.26
N ALA A 57 -2.21 -10.78 -4.21
CA ALA A 57 -2.77 -10.27 -2.95
C ALA A 57 -3.42 -8.88 -3.10
N LEU A 58 -2.83 -8.03 -3.94
CA LEU A 58 -3.38 -6.71 -4.26
C LEU A 58 -4.64 -6.83 -5.13
N GLU A 59 -4.63 -7.70 -6.13
CA GLU A 59 -5.80 -8.03 -6.95
C GLU A 59 -6.96 -8.50 -6.06
N GLU A 60 -6.71 -9.37 -5.08
CA GLU A 60 -7.73 -9.86 -4.15
C GLU A 60 -8.22 -8.75 -3.21
N SER A 61 -7.31 -7.97 -2.62
CA SER A 61 -7.65 -6.88 -1.70
C SER A 61 -8.49 -5.78 -2.36
N PHE A 62 -8.22 -5.49 -3.63
CA PHE A 62 -8.92 -4.48 -4.41
C PHE A 62 -9.97 -5.08 -5.36
N HIS A 63 -10.25 -6.38 -5.29
CA HIS A 63 -11.20 -7.04 -6.19
C HIS A 63 -12.57 -6.35 -6.18
N SER A 64 -13.02 -5.92 -5.00
CA SER A 64 -14.27 -5.17 -4.81
C SER A 64 -14.32 -3.81 -5.51
N LYS A 65 -13.15 -3.21 -5.80
CA LYS A 65 -12.99 -1.91 -6.47
C LYS A 65 -12.60 -2.03 -7.95
N GLY A 66 -12.38 -3.25 -8.46
CA GLY A 66 -11.97 -3.51 -9.85
C GLY A 66 -10.57 -4.11 -10.00
N GLY A 67 -9.94 -4.55 -8.91
CA GLY A 67 -8.66 -5.26 -8.90
C GLY A 67 -7.49 -4.39 -9.35
N MET A 68 -6.50 -4.99 -10.01
CA MET A 68 -5.33 -4.30 -10.53
C MET A 68 -5.68 -3.20 -11.53
N LYS A 69 -6.78 -3.35 -12.30
CA LYS A 69 -7.22 -2.28 -13.22
C LYS A 69 -7.54 -0.99 -12.48
N TYR A 70 -8.11 -1.08 -11.28
CA TYR A 70 -8.35 0.08 -10.43
C TYR A 70 -7.05 0.66 -9.88
N LEU A 71 -6.14 -0.22 -9.46
CA LEU A 71 -4.82 0.21 -8.94
C LEU A 71 -3.97 0.94 -9.98
N TYR A 72 -4.15 0.67 -11.27
CA TYR A 72 -3.49 1.43 -12.34
C TYR A 72 -4.14 2.80 -12.62
N GLN A 73 -5.27 3.12 -11.99
CA GLN A 73 -6.01 4.37 -12.18
C GLN A 73 -5.86 5.36 -11.03
N ILE A 74 -5.36 4.90 -9.88
CA ILE A 74 -5.10 5.73 -8.70
C ILE A 74 -3.70 6.34 -8.77
#